data_AF-X1IJ34-F1
#
_entry.id   AF-X1IJ34-F1
#
_cell.length_a   1.000
_cell.length_b   1.000
_cell.length_c   1.000
_cell.angle_alpha   90.00
_cell.angle_beta   90.00
_cell.angle_gamma   90.00
#
_symmetry.space_group_name_H-M   'P 1'
#
loop_
_entity.id
_entity.type
_entity.pdbx_description
1 polymer ?
#
loop_
_entity_poly.entity_id
_entity_poly.type
_entity_poly.pdbx_seq_one_letter_code
_entity_poly.pdbx_strand_id
1 'polypeptide(L)' 'MSKNFDEIFDECVDRINRGEGLKECLASYPEYAEELEPALRTLLHVRDACSFSPSADAKMKAKRQFQAALGKLEQ' A
#
# COMPACT_ATOMS: atom_id res chain seq x y z
N MET A 1 13.88 -4.31 -24.30
CA MET A 1 12.59 -5.03 -24.31
C MET A 1 11.56 -4.04 -23.81
N SER A 2 10.53 -3.72 -24.60
CA SER A 2 9.40 -2.95 -24.07
C SER A 2 8.71 -3.80 -23.02
N LYS A 3 8.44 -3.23 -21.84
CA LYS A 3 7.61 -3.90 -20.83
C LYS A 3 6.20 -4.08 -21.38
N ASN A 4 5.57 -5.21 -21.13
CA ASN A 4 4.16 -5.38 -21.44
C ASN A 4 3.29 -4.69 -20.38
N PHE A 5 2.00 -4.54 -20.68
CA PHE A 5 1.04 -3.90 -19.77
C PHE A 5 1.09 -4.47 -18.34
N ASP A 6 1.15 -5.80 -18.19
CA ASP A 6 1.16 -6.45 -16.88
C ASP A 6 2.39 -6.04 -16.04
N GLU A 7 3.59 -6.01 -16.62
CA GLU A 7 4.81 -5.58 -15.94
C GLU A 7 4.75 -4.11 -15.51
N ILE A 8 4.12 -3.26 -16.34
CA ILE A 8 3.93 -1.85 -16.04
C ILE A 8 2.91 -1.67 -14.92
N PHE A 9 1.81 -2.43 -14.96
CA PHE A 9 0.79 -2.43 -13.93
C PHE A 9 1.37 -2.88 -12.58
N ASP A 10 2.10 -4.00 -12.54
CA ASP A 10 2.76 -4.50 -11.33
C ASP A 10 3.74 -3.46 -10.74
N GLU A 11 4.54 -2.80 -11.59
CA GLU A 11 5.43 -1.73 -11.14
C GLU A 11 4.64 -0.55 -10.53
N CYS A 12 3.54 -0.15 -11.16
CA CYS A 12 2.69 0.93 -10.65
C CYS A 12 2.09 0.57 -9.29
N VAL A 13 1.66 -0.69 -9.11
CA VAL A 13 1.14 -1.19 -7.83
C VAL A 13 2.21 -1.14 -6.74
N ASP A 14 3.43 -1.58 -7.05
CA ASP A 14 4.55 -1.53 -6.11
C ASP A 14 4.89 -0.09 -5.69
N ARG A 15 4.90 0.85 -6.64
CA ARG A 15 5.18 2.27 -6.37
C ARG A 15 4.09 2.91 -5.52
N ILE A 16 2.82 2.65 -5.82
CA ILE A 16 1.68 3.13 -5.04
C ILE A 16 1.71 2.57 -3.62
N ASN A 17 2.09 1.30 -3.44
CA ASN A 17 2.26 0.69 -2.12
C ASN A 17 3.40 1.32 -1.32
N ARG A 18 4.42 1.89 -1.98
CA ARG A 18 5.49 2.67 -1.35
C ARG A 18 5.11 4.11 -1.05
N GLY A 19 3.90 4.54 -1.41
CA GLY A 19 3.35 5.87 -1.12
C GLY A 19 3.31 6.82 -2.30
N GLU A 20 3.66 6.37 -3.51
CA GLU A 20 3.51 7.20 -4.71
C GLU A 20 2.03 7.45 -5.06
N GLY A 21 1.73 8.62 -5.61
CA GLY A 21 0.39 8.97 -6.06
C GLY A 21 0.01 8.35 -7.39
N LEU A 22 -1.29 8.04 -7.57
CA LEU A 22 -1.85 7.50 -8.83
C LEU A 22 -1.45 8.33 -10.06
N LYS A 23 -1.49 9.67 -9.95
CA LYS A 23 -1.16 10.56 -11.07
C LYS A 23 0.31 10.47 -11.49
N GLU A 24 1.21 10.22 -10.54
CA GLU A 24 2.66 10.12 -10.80
C GLU A 24 2.99 8.79 -11.50
N CYS A 25 2.30 7.71 -11.12
CA CYS A 25 2.32 6.43 -11.85
C CYS A 25 1.86 6.62 -13.30
N LEU A 26 0.69 7.22 -13.51
CA LEU A 26 0.13 7.42 -14.86
C LEU A 26 1.01 8.33 -15.72
N ALA A 27 1.60 9.37 -15.14
CA ALA A 27 2.53 10.26 -15.84
C ALA A 27 3.82 9.56 -16.29
N SER A 28 4.20 8.45 -15.64
CA SER A 28 5.36 7.64 -16.03
C SER A 28 5.09 6.78 -17.27
N TYR A 29 3.81 6.49 -17.56
CA TYR A 29 3.38 5.59 -18.63
C TYR A 29 2.21 6.19 -19.42
N PRO A 30 2.41 7.32 -20.12
CA PRO A 30 1.33 8.04 -20.81
C PRO A 30 0.67 7.22 -21.92
N GLU A 31 1.39 6.29 -22.54
CA GLU A 31 0.86 5.41 -23.59
C GLU A 31 -0.16 4.40 -23.06
N TYR A 32 -0.02 3.99 -21.79
CA TYR A 32 -0.91 3.03 -21.12
C TYR A 32 -1.88 3.70 -20.15
N ALA A 33 -1.87 5.03 -20.03
CA ALA A 33 -2.59 5.74 -18.98
C ALA A 33 -4.11 5.51 -19.02
N GLU A 34 -4.72 5.45 -20.20
CA GLU A 34 -6.16 5.20 -20.35
C GLU A 34 -6.58 3.81 -19.84
N GLU A 35 -5.71 2.81 -19.98
CA GLU A 35 -5.97 1.44 -19.52
C GLU A 35 -5.54 1.24 -18.05
N LEU A 36 -4.44 1.87 -17.63
CA LEU A 36 -3.93 1.81 -16.26
C LEU A 36 -4.82 2.51 -15.25
N GLU A 37 -5.40 3.68 -15.59
CA GLU A 37 -6.21 4.45 -14.65
C GLU A 37 -7.35 3.64 -14.01
N PRO A 38 -8.26 2.99 -14.78
CA PRO A 38 -9.35 2.22 -14.19
C PRO A 38 -8.86 1.00 -13.37
N ALA A 39 -7.79 0.34 -13.82
CA ALA A 39 -7.21 -0.79 -13.12
C ALA A 39 -6.61 -0.37 -11.75
N LEU A 40 -5.81 0.69 -11.74
CA LEU A 40 -5.19 1.21 -10.51
C LEU A 40 -6.22 1.81 -9.56
N ARG A 41 -7.28 2.46 -10.07
CA ARG A 41 -8.41 2.90 -9.23
C ARG A 41 -9.10 1.73 -8.54
N THR A 42 -9.33 0.63 -9.26
CA THR A 42 -9.93 -0.58 -8.68
C THR A 42 -9.06 -1.12 -7.54
N LEU A 43 -7.76 -1.21 -7.76
CA LEU A 43 -6.80 -1.61 -6.72
C LEU A 43 -6.88 -0.69 -5.48
N LEU A 44 -6.92 0.62 -5.68
CA LEU A 44 -7.05 1.59 -4.57
C LEU A 44 -8.35 1.39 -3.78
N HIS A 45 -9.47 1.13 -4.46
CA HIS A 45 -10.74 0.84 -3.81
C HIS A 45 -10.72 -0.48 -3.03
N VAL A 46 -10.14 -1.54 -3.59
CA VAL A 46 -9.98 -2.82 -2.88
C VAL A 46 -9.08 -2.64 -1.65
N ARG A 47 -7.97 -1.91 -1.78
CA ARG A 47 -7.06 -1.60 -0.68
C ARG A 47 -7.78 -0.85 0.45
N ASP A 48 -8.59 0.14 0.10
CA ASP A 48 -9.36 0.92 1.08
C ASP A 48 -10.42 0.06 1.77
N ALA A 49 -11.17 -0.75 1.01
CA ALA A 49 -12.17 -1.68 1.54
C ALA A 49 -11.56 -2.76 2.45
N CYS A 50 -10.35 -3.22 2.13
CA CYS A 50 -9.59 -4.16 2.95
C CYS A 50 -8.76 -3.48 4.04
N SER A 51 -8.80 -2.14 4.16
CA SER A 51 -8.03 -1.44 5.17
C SER A 51 -8.63 -1.71 6.56
N PHE A 52 -7.94 -2.52 7.34
CA PHE A 52 -8.30 -2.77 8.73
C PHE A 52 -7.41 -1.94 9.65
N SER A 53 -8.04 -1.13 10.51
CA SER A 53 -7.35 -0.43 11.58
C SER A 53 -7.82 -0.96 12.93
N PRO A 54 -6.94 -1.48 13.80
CA PRO A 54 -7.31 -1.92 15.13
C PRO A 54 -7.94 -0.78 15.93
N SER A 55 -8.88 -1.11 16.81
CA SER A 55 -9.49 -0.14 17.73
C SER A 55 -8.43 0.53 18.61
N ALA A 56 -8.72 1.73 19.11
CA ALA A 56 -7.82 2.45 20.00
C ALA A 56 -7.45 1.63 21.25
N ASP A 57 -8.42 0.89 21.81
CA ASP A 57 -8.21 -0.01 22.95
C ASP A 57 -7.27 -1.16 22.60
N ALA A 58 -7.48 -1.81 21.45
CA ALA A 58 -6.61 -2.89 20.98
C ALA A 58 -5.16 -2.40 20.79
N LYS A 59 -4.97 -1.20 20.21
CA LYS A 59 -3.64 -0.58 20.08
C LYS A 59 -3.00 -0.29 21.44
N MET A 60 -3.77 0.24 22.40
CA MET A 60 -3.26 0.53 23.74
C MET A 60 -2.84 -0.74 24.48
N LYS A 61 -3.65 -1.80 24.39
CA LYS A 61 -3.34 -3.10 24.98
C LYS A 61 -2.06 -3.69 24.39
N ALA A 62 -1.94 -3.71 23.06
CA ALA A 62 -0.74 -4.20 22.38
C ALA A 62 0.51 -3.40 22.79
N LYS A 63 0.41 -2.06 22.87
CA LYS A 63 1.51 -1.20 23.32
C LYS A 63 1.96 -1.53 24.75
N ARG A 64 1.03 -1.70 25.68
CA ARG A 64 1.35 -2.08 27.08
C ARG A 64 2.04 -3.44 27.15
N GLN A 65 1.55 -4.43 26.40
CA GLN A 65 2.15 -5.76 26.34
C GLN A 65 3.58 -5.71 25.81
N PHE A 66 3.81 -4.96 24.73
CA PHE A 66 5.13 -4.77 24.14
C PHE A 66 6.12 -4.12 25.13
N GLN A 67 5.71 -3.04 25.80
CA GLN A 67 6.54 -2.37 26.82
C GLN A 67 6.89 -3.28 27.99
N ALA A 68 5.93 -4.08 28.46
CA ALA A 68 6.17 -5.04 29.54
C ALA A 68 7.13 -6.17 29.12
N ALA A 69 7.14 -6.56 27.85
CA ALA A 69 8.08 -7.55 27.33
C ALA A 69 9.51 -6.99 27.25
N LEU A 70 9.67 -5.74 26.79
CA LEU A 70 10.98 -5.06 26.77
C LEU A 70 11.60 -4.98 28.17
N GLY A 71 10.83 -4.53 29.16
CA GLY A 71 11.35 -4.42 30.53
C GLY A 71 11.78 -5.74 31.17
N LYS A 72 11.33 -6.90 30.65
CA LYS A 72 11.79 -8.23 31.09
C LYS A 72 13.10 -8.67 30.45
N LEU A 73 13.47 -8.10 29.30
CA LEU A 73 14.73 -8.41 28.60
C LEU A 73 15.89 -7.56 29.12
N GLU A 74 15.59 -6.44 29.78
CA GLU A 74 16.57 -5.51 30.35
C GLU A 74 17.01 -5.88 31.78
N GLN A 75 16.51 -7.00 32.33
CA GLN A 75 16.87 -7.54 33.65
C GLN A 75 17.69 -8.83 33.51
#